data_AF-A0A957LTK1-F1
#
_entry.id   AF-A0A957LTK1-F1
#
_cell.length_a   1.000
_cell.length_b   1.000
_cell.length_c   1.000
_cell.angle_alpha   90.00
_cell.angle_beta   90.00
_cell.angle_gamma   90.00
#
_symmetry.space_group_name_H-M   'P 1'
#
loop_
_entity.id
_entity.type
_entity.pdbx_description
1 polymer ?
#
loop_
_entity_poly.entity_id
_entity_poly.type
_entity_poly.pdbx_seq_one_letter_code
_entity_poly.pdbx_strand_id
1 'polypeptide(L)'
;SLHVTTGDIVAWIDTDIVNIHPRFVYGIVGPLILDDQVQLVKGFYRRPLRVEGKTQAGGGGRVTELMARPLINLFFPELSGIIQPLSGEYAGRRSALEQIVFYSGYGVETGMVIDIFEQFGLSAIAQVDLLERIHHNQPLEALSKMSFVILQTVMRKLERRFERPILDEVNRSMKLVRYTRGNYFLDVEEVAELERPPMITLPEYNATRQEAAHDRALAGAPRTD
;
A
#
# COMPACT_ATOMS: atom_id res chain seq x y z
N SER A 1 5.37 0.64 -11.24
CA SER A 1 6.71 0.97 -10.73
C SER A 1 7.74 -0.12 -11.04
N LEU A 2 7.48 -1.39 -10.71
CA LEU A 2 8.48 -2.47 -10.83
C LEU A 2 9.07 -2.61 -12.24
N HIS A 3 8.24 -2.57 -13.29
CA HIS A 3 8.67 -2.73 -14.69
C HIS A 3 9.71 -1.70 -15.15
N VAL A 4 9.63 -0.45 -14.67
CA VAL A 4 10.49 0.66 -15.11
C VAL A 4 11.64 0.96 -14.14
N THR A 5 11.79 0.17 -13.09
CA THR A 5 12.84 0.35 -12.07
C THR A 5 13.72 -0.89 -11.97
N THR A 6 14.98 -0.71 -11.60
CA THR A 6 15.97 -1.80 -11.59
C THR A 6 16.62 -2.07 -10.22
N GLY A 7 16.37 -1.23 -9.22
CA GLY A 7 16.91 -1.37 -7.87
C GLY A 7 16.32 -2.56 -7.11
N ASP A 8 17.14 -3.25 -6.32
CA ASP A 8 16.73 -4.44 -5.56
C ASP A 8 15.84 -4.11 -4.35
N ILE A 9 15.89 -2.86 -3.90
CA ILE A 9 14.93 -2.26 -2.97
C ILE A 9 14.14 -1.19 -3.71
N VAL A 10 12.82 -1.21 -3.56
CA VAL A 10 11.91 -0.21 -4.13
C VAL A 10 11.26 0.55 -2.99
N ALA A 11 11.36 1.87 -3.01
CA ALA A 11 10.75 2.77 -2.03
C ALA A 11 9.69 3.64 -2.71
N TRP A 12 8.52 3.76 -2.09
CA TRP A 12 7.44 4.66 -2.47
C TRP A 12 7.30 5.74 -1.41
N ILE A 13 7.13 6.98 -1.88
CA ILE A 13 6.95 8.19 -1.08
C ILE A 13 5.85 9.01 -1.73
N ASP A 14 4.85 9.45 -0.96
CA ASP A 14 3.82 10.30 -1.50
C ASP A 14 4.41 11.65 -1.96
N THR A 15 3.96 12.13 -3.12
CA THR A 15 4.42 13.40 -3.69
C THR A 15 3.70 14.62 -3.10
N ASP A 16 2.72 14.41 -2.22
CA ASP A 16 1.89 15.45 -1.61
C ASP A 16 2.33 15.86 -0.19
N ILE A 17 3.50 15.37 0.24
CA ILE A 17 4.09 15.66 1.56
C ILE A 17 4.66 17.08 1.57
N VAL A 18 4.13 17.92 2.45
CA VAL A 18 4.55 19.33 2.56
C VAL A 18 5.88 19.48 3.29
N ASN A 19 6.13 18.65 4.31
CA ASN A 19 7.32 18.71 5.16
C ASN A 19 8.32 17.58 4.87
N ILE A 20 8.59 17.33 3.58
CA ILE A 20 9.48 16.23 3.16
C ILE A 20 10.86 16.35 3.83
N HIS A 21 11.36 15.22 4.35
CA HIS A 21 12.65 15.12 5.00
C HIS A 21 13.38 13.86 4.50
N PRO A 22 14.72 13.85 4.34
CA PRO A 22 15.45 12.68 3.81
C PRO A 22 15.16 11.34 4.53
N ARG A 23 14.81 11.41 5.81
CA ARG A 23 14.34 10.27 6.64
C ARG A 23 13.20 9.47 6.03
N PHE A 24 12.35 10.12 5.24
CA PHE A 24 11.25 9.45 4.54
C PHE A 24 11.78 8.36 3.61
N VAL A 25 12.99 8.53 3.07
CA VAL A 25 13.65 7.52 2.21
C VAL A 25 14.58 6.63 3.04
N TYR A 26 15.61 7.19 3.69
CA TYR A 26 16.60 6.35 4.37
C TYR A 26 16.01 5.59 5.56
N GLY A 27 14.95 6.11 6.18
CA GLY A 27 14.28 5.48 7.32
C GLY A 27 13.62 4.17 6.92
N ILE A 28 12.82 4.15 5.85
CA ILE A 28 12.15 2.94 5.36
C ILE A 28 13.12 1.96 4.67
N VAL A 29 14.23 2.45 4.12
CA VAL A 29 15.27 1.59 3.51
C VAL A 29 16.17 0.96 4.57
N GLY A 30 16.41 1.63 5.71
CA GLY A 30 17.33 1.18 6.75
C GLY A 30 17.12 -0.26 7.21
N PRO A 31 15.92 -0.68 7.65
CA PRO A 31 15.68 -2.05 8.08
C PRO A 31 15.91 -3.09 6.96
N LEU A 32 15.64 -2.73 5.71
CA LEU A 32 15.90 -3.63 4.58
C LEU A 32 17.40 -3.85 4.37
N ILE A 33 18.24 -2.85 4.63
CA ILE A 33 19.70 -3.02 4.52
C ILE A 33 20.26 -3.84 5.68
N LEU A 34 19.69 -3.67 6.88
CA LEU A 34 20.24 -4.23 8.12
C LEU A 34 19.75 -5.65 8.41
N ASP A 35 18.61 -6.06 7.85
CA ASP A 35 18.01 -7.36 8.10
C ASP A 35 17.47 -7.99 6.81
N ASP A 36 18.01 -9.16 6.46
CA ASP A 36 17.61 -9.94 5.29
C ASP A 36 16.26 -10.64 5.41
N GLN A 37 15.75 -10.79 6.64
CA GLN A 37 14.42 -11.37 6.86
C GLN A 37 13.31 -10.39 6.48
N VAL A 38 13.52 -9.09 6.65
CA VAL A 38 12.51 -8.05 6.39
C VAL A 38 12.23 -7.96 4.89
N GLN A 39 11.00 -8.15 4.44
CA GLN A 39 10.63 -7.97 3.03
C GLN A 39 9.91 -6.64 2.78
N LEU A 40 9.28 -6.07 3.80
CA LEU A 40 8.49 -4.83 3.72
C LEU A 40 8.75 -3.95 4.95
N VAL A 41 8.87 -2.64 4.74
CA VAL A 41 8.95 -1.63 5.78
C VAL A 41 7.84 -0.61 5.60
N LYS A 42 7.04 -0.39 6.65
CA LYS A 42 6.00 0.64 6.68
C LYS A 42 6.47 1.85 7.51
N GLY A 43 6.45 3.03 6.91
CA GLY A 43 6.60 4.27 7.65
C GLY A 43 5.35 4.56 8.48
N PHE A 44 5.55 5.05 9.71
CA PHE A 44 4.48 5.63 10.52
C PHE A 44 4.90 6.99 11.05
N TYR A 45 3.93 7.82 11.41
CA TYR A 45 4.16 9.21 11.80
C TYR A 45 2.98 9.74 12.59
N ARG A 46 3.24 10.82 13.32
CA ARG A 46 2.22 11.65 13.94
C ARG A 46 1.65 12.60 12.89
N ARG A 47 0.33 12.80 12.96
CA ARG A 47 -0.38 13.77 12.12
C ARG A 47 -0.81 14.94 13.02
N PRO A 48 -0.18 16.11 12.91
CA PRO A 48 -0.59 17.28 13.67
C PRO A 48 -1.94 17.76 13.13
N LEU A 49 -3.04 17.47 13.84
CA LEU A 49 -4.35 18.01 13.49
C LEU A 49 -4.45 19.43 14.06
N ARG A 50 -4.46 20.44 13.17
CA ARG A 50 -4.87 21.79 13.54
C ARG A 50 -6.39 21.86 13.47
N VAL A 51 -7.05 21.71 14.62
CA VAL A 51 -8.50 21.95 14.76
C VAL A 51 -8.67 23.15 15.68
N GLU A 52 -9.28 24.23 15.17
CA GLU A 52 -9.65 25.42 15.97
C GLU A 52 -8.50 26.00 16.83
N GLY A 53 -7.29 26.08 16.28
CA GLY A 53 -6.12 26.63 16.99
C GLY A 53 -5.54 25.74 18.08
N LYS A 54 -6.06 24.53 18.29
CA LYS A 54 -5.49 23.51 19.18
C LYS A 54 -4.87 22.38 18.36
N THR A 55 -3.60 22.08 18.64
CA THR A 55 -2.94 20.88 18.12
C THR A 55 -3.49 19.69 18.89
N GLN A 56 -4.39 18.90 18.29
CA GLN A 56 -4.77 17.61 18.86
C GLN A 56 -3.71 16.58 18.48
N ALA A 57 -3.23 15.84 19.48
CA ALA A 57 -2.31 14.74 19.27
C ALA A 57 -3.04 13.55 18.62
N GLY A 58 -2.65 13.21 17.39
CA GLY A 58 -2.47 11.82 16.97
C GLY A 58 -3.72 10.95 16.88
N GLY A 59 -4.64 11.26 15.97
CA GLY A 59 -5.49 10.25 15.35
C GLY A 59 -4.85 9.77 14.05
N GLY A 60 -4.91 8.46 13.76
CA GLY A 60 -4.65 7.96 12.41
C GLY A 60 -5.58 8.59 11.37
N GLY A 61 -5.35 8.32 10.08
CA GLY A 61 -6.30 8.76 9.06
C GLY A 61 -7.70 8.20 9.33
N ARG A 62 -8.75 8.97 9.04
CA ARG A 62 -10.16 8.54 9.21
C ARG A 62 -10.41 7.14 8.62
N VAL A 63 -9.88 6.86 7.43
CA VAL A 63 -9.98 5.55 6.77
C VAL A 63 -9.12 4.50 7.47
N THR A 64 -7.93 4.86 7.96
CA THR A 64 -7.12 3.96 8.79
C THR A 64 -7.89 3.50 10.01
N GLU A 65 -8.48 4.42 10.78
CA GLU A 65 -9.11 4.12 12.07
C GLU A 65 -10.50 3.51 11.94
N LEU A 66 -11.28 3.90 10.92
CA LEU A 66 -12.67 3.47 10.77
C LEU A 66 -12.87 2.34 9.75
N MET A 67 -11.85 2.02 8.95
CA MET A 67 -11.94 0.99 7.91
C MET A 67 -10.84 -0.06 8.04
N ALA A 68 -9.58 0.33 7.84
CA ALA A 68 -8.48 -0.63 7.78
C ALA A 68 -8.23 -1.31 9.12
N ARG A 69 -8.12 -0.54 10.22
CA ARG A 69 -7.85 -1.09 11.55
C ARG A 69 -8.94 -2.06 12.02
N PRO A 70 -10.25 -1.75 11.91
CA PRO A 70 -11.30 -2.72 12.25
C PRO A 70 -11.22 -4.01 11.42
N LEU A 71 -11.04 -3.90 10.10
CA LEU A 71 -10.94 -5.07 9.22
C LEU A 71 -9.71 -5.94 9.55
N ILE A 72 -8.56 -5.31 9.76
CA ILE A 72 -7.33 -6.01 10.15
C ILE A 72 -7.53 -6.72 11.48
N ASN A 73 -8.09 -6.06 12.49
CA ASN A 73 -8.31 -6.71 13.80
C ASN A 73 -9.27 -7.89 13.72
N LEU A 74 -10.28 -7.82 12.86
CA LEU A 74 -11.28 -8.87 12.73
C LEU A 74 -10.75 -10.09 11.96
N PHE A 75 -10.00 -9.86 10.88
CA PHE A 75 -9.67 -10.91 9.91
C PHE A 75 -8.19 -11.27 9.83
N PHE A 76 -7.30 -10.38 10.24
CA PHE A 76 -5.84 -10.55 10.24
C PHE A 76 -5.23 -10.02 11.55
N PRO A 77 -5.65 -10.55 12.72
CA PRO A 77 -5.28 -10.00 14.02
C PRO A 77 -3.76 -9.95 14.27
N GLU A 78 -2.98 -10.80 13.61
CA GLU A 78 -1.52 -10.79 13.63
C GLU A 78 -0.94 -9.47 13.10
N LEU A 79 -1.65 -8.77 12.22
CA LEU A 79 -1.28 -7.48 11.65
C LEU A 79 -1.83 -6.29 12.44
N SER A 80 -2.55 -6.51 13.54
CA SER A 80 -3.16 -5.45 14.35
C SER A 80 -2.15 -4.46 14.95
N GLY A 81 -0.89 -4.88 15.09
CA GLY A 81 0.23 -4.06 15.54
C GLY A 81 0.76 -3.06 14.50
N ILE A 82 0.25 -3.07 13.27
CA ILE A 82 0.66 -2.10 12.24
C ILE A 82 0.03 -0.73 12.55
N ILE A 83 0.88 0.27 12.76
CA ILE A 83 0.51 1.60 13.23
C ILE A 83 -0.21 2.37 12.13
N GLN A 84 0.36 2.39 10.92
CA GLN A 84 -0.21 3.04 9.73
C GLN A 84 -0.26 2.04 8.55
N PRO A 85 -1.26 1.14 8.50
CA PRO A 85 -1.34 0.15 7.42
C PRO A 85 -1.50 0.81 6.04
N LEU A 86 -2.10 2.01 5.99
CA LEU A 86 -2.36 2.76 4.76
C LEU A 86 -1.33 3.86 4.45
N SER A 87 -0.15 3.86 5.09
CA SER A 87 0.87 4.88 4.77
C SER A 87 1.40 4.71 3.34
N GLY A 88 1.54 5.81 2.61
CA GLY A 88 2.16 5.85 1.27
C GLY A 88 3.69 5.75 1.31
N GLU A 89 4.28 5.91 2.50
CA GLU A 89 5.71 5.83 2.74
C GLU A 89 6.09 4.40 3.13
N TYR A 90 6.59 3.63 2.17
CA TYR A 90 7.01 2.25 2.41
C TYR A 90 8.05 1.78 1.41
N ALA A 91 8.82 0.78 1.80
CA ALA A 91 9.82 0.17 0.94
C ALA A 91 9.75 -1.35 1.05
N GLY A 92 10.12 -2.05 -0.02
CA GLY A 92 10.20 -3.50 -0.02
C GLY A 92 11.31 -4.04 -0.91
N ARG A 93 11.70 -5.28 -0.64
CA ARG A 93 12.62 -6.04 -1.50
C ARG A 93 11.90 -6.38 -2.79
N ARG A 94 12.52 -6.06 -3.92
CA ARG A 94 11.99 -6.37 -5.26
C ARG A 94 11.60 -7.84 -5.39
N SER A 95 12.45 -8.74 -4.88
CA SER A 95 12.20 -10.19 -4.92
C SER A 95 10.85 -10.57 -4.28
N ALA A 96 10.46 -9.94 -3.17
CA ALA A 96 9.16 -10.17 -2.54
C ALA A 96 8.03 -9.45 -3.32
N LEU A 97 8.25 -8.19 -3.71
CA LEU A 97 7.26 -7.37 -4.40
C LEU A 97 6.85 -7.94 -5.78
N GLU A 98 7.75 -8.64 -6.46
CA GLU A 98 7.46 -9.29 -7.75
C GLU A 98 6.52 -10.49 -7.63
N GLN A 99 6.37 -11.06 -6.43
CA GLN A 99 5.60 -12.28 -6.16
C GLN A 99 4.17 -12.02 -5.69
N ILE A 100 3.84 -10.78 -5.32
CA ILE A 100 2.53 -10.42 -4.75
C ILE A 100 1.62 -9.73 -5.78
N VAL A 101 0.31 -9.72 -5.50
CA VAL A 101 -0.67 -9.00 -6.31
C VAL A 101 -0.63 -7.51 -5.99
N PHE A 102 -0.70 -6.67 -7.02
CA PHE A 102 -0.86 -5.22 -6.85
C PHE A 102 -2.28 -4.82 -7.16
N TYR A 103 -2.95 -4.17 -6.22
CA TYR A 103 -4.26 -3.60 -6.44
C TYR A 103 -4.15 -2.19 -7.01
N SER A 104 -5.12 -1.79 -7.84
CA SER A 104 -5.23 -0.41 -8.30
C SER A 104 -5.79 0.49 -7.21
N GLY A 105 -5.28 1.73 -7.14
CA GLY A 105 -5.83 2.74 -6.24
C GLY A 105 -5.58 2.39 -4.77
N TYR A 106 -6.56 2.65 -3.92
CA TYR A 106 -6.42 2.63 -2.46
C TYR A 106 -6.37 1.24 -1.81
N GLY A 107 -6.53 0.17 -2.59
CA GLY A 107 -6.39 -1.20 -2.10
C GLY A 107 -4.94 -1.65 -1.96
N VAL A 108 -4.00 -0.96 -2.62
CA VAL A 108 -2.62 -1.44 -2.79
C VAL A 108 -1.89 -1.61 -1.46
N GLU A 109 -1.97 -0.66 -0.53
CA GLU A 109 -1.26 -0.77 0.75
C GLU A 109 -1.79 -1.92 1.61
N THR A 110 -3.12 -2.09 1.65
CA THR A 110 -3.75 -3.13 2.48
C THR A 110 -3.49 -4.51 1.89
N GLY A 111 -3.69 -4.67 0.58
CA GLY A 111 -3.42 -5.92 -0.12
C GLY A 111 -1.96 -6.33 -0.01
N MET A 112 -1.03 -5.38 -0.15
CA MET A 112 0.41 -5.63 -0.04
C MET A 112 0.82 -6.12 1.34
N VAL A 113 0.34 -5.47 2.41
CA VAL A 113 0.66 -5.87 3.79
C VAL A 113 0.14 -7.28 4.08
N ILE A 114 -1.08 -7.61 3.62
CA ILE A 114 -1.67 -8.95 3.77
C ILE A 114 -0.86 -9.98 2.98
N ASP A 115 -0.54 -9.72 1.71
CA ASP A 115 0.20 -10.68 0.88
C ASP A 115 1.60 -10.95 1.42
N ILE A 116 2.32 -9.91 1.86
CA ILE A 116 3.65 -10.09 2.46
C ILE A 116 3.54 -10.91 3.75
N PHE A 117 2.53 -10.67 4.58
CA PHE A 117 2.31 -11.45 5.79
C PHE A 117 2.00 -12.91 5.50
N GLU A 118 1.08 -13.19 4.57
CA GLU A 118 0.67 -14.56 4.24
C GLU A 118 1.81 -15.35 3.60
N GLN A 119 2.67 -14.70 2.81
CA GLN A 119 3.75 -15.36 2.09
C GLN A 119 5.07 -15.46 2.88
N PHE A 120 5.43 -14.42 3.66
CA PHE A 120 6.73 -14.31 4.32
C PHE A 120 6.65 -14.24 5.86
N GLY A 121 5.44 -14.18 6.42
CA GLY A 121 5.20 -14.11 7.86
C GLY A 121 5.35 -12.71 8.45
N LEU A 122 4.95 -12.57 9.71
CA LEU A 122 4.98 -11.26 10.41
C LEU A 122 6.41 -10.71 10.59
N SER A 123 7.40 -11.57 10.79
CA SER A 123 8.81 -11.17 10.93
C SER A 123 9.39 -10.52 9.68
N ALA A 124 8.75 -10.69 8.52
CA ALA A 124 9.13 -10.02 7.29
C ALA A 124 8.66 -8.55 7.21
N ILE A 125 7.91 -8.05 8.20
CA ILE A 125 7.35 -6.70 8.19
C ILE A 125 7.97 -5.88 9.31
N ALA A 126 8.65 -4.78 8.97
CA ALA A 126 9.15 -3.81 9.92
C ALA A 126 8.39 -2.48 9.82
N GLN A 127 8.51 -1.65 10.87
CA GLN A 127 7.88 -0.33 10.94
C GLN A 127 8.90 0.71 11.41
N VAL A 128 8.87 1.91 10.83
CA VAL A 128 9.81 2.99 11.15
C VAL A 128 9.10 4.30 11.43
N ASP A 129 9.47 4.97 12.53
CA ASP A 129 8.95 6.29 12.89
C ASP A 129 9.58 7.36 11.99
N LEU A 130 8.76 7.96 11.14
CA LEU A 130 9.09 9.09 10.27
C LEU A 130 8.81 10.44 10.92
N LEU A 131 8.45 10.43 12.21
CA LEU A 131 8.12 11.57 13.06
C LEU A 131 6.82 12.26 12.67
N GLU A 132 6.87 13.23 11.77
CA GLU A 132 5.74 14.10 11.46
C GLU A 132 5.49 14.11 9.96
N ARG A 133 4.23 13.92 9.55
CA ARG A 133 3.82 14.07 8.15
C ARG A 133 2.67 15.06 8.04
N ILE A 134 2.88 16.09 7.23
CA ILE A 134 1.90 17.11 6.87
C ILE A 134 1.52 16.91 5.41
N HIS A 135 0.23 16.72 5.17
CA HIS A 135 -0.35 16.61 3.83
C HIS A 135 -1.79 17.11 3.84
N HIS A 136 -2.38 17.26 2.65
CA HIS A 136 -3.74 17.78 2.52
C HIS A 136 -4.82 16.78 2.95
N ASN A 137 -5.87 17.28 3.58
CA ASN A 137 -7.02 16.47 3.97
C ASN A 137 -7.96 16.25 2.78
N GLN A 138 -8.34 15.00 2.56
CA GLN A 138 -9.29 14.61 1.53
C GLN A 138 -10.74 14.87 1.97
N PRO A 139 -11.65 15.22 1.04
CA PRO A 139 -13.07 15.38 1.34
C PRO A 139 -13.69 14.03 1.76
N LEU A 140 -14.77 14.07 2.53
CA LEU A 140 -15.41 12.86 3.07
C LEU A 140 -15.87 11.90 1.96
N GLU A 141 -16.36 12.42 0.85
CA GLU A 141 -16.77 11.62 -0.31
C GLU A 141 -15.60 10.80 -0.87
N ALA A 142 -14.42 11.41 -1.03
CA ALA A 142 -13.22 10.71 -1.48
C ALA A 142 -12.84 9.61 -0.48
N LEU A 143 -12.90 9.89 0.83
CA LEU A 143 -12.64 8.87 1.85
C LEU A 143 -13.64 7.70 1.79
N SER A 144 -14.90 7.97 1.48
CA SER A 144 -15.93 6.94 1.36
C SER A 144 -15.62 5.98 0.21
N LYS A 145 -15.17 6.51 -0.93
CA LYS A 145 -14.68 5.72 -2.08
C LYS A 145 -13.43 4.91 -1.71
N MET A 146 -12.47 5.51 -1.01
CA MET A 146 -11.28 4.79 -0.51
C MET A 146 -11.67 3.61 0.37
N SER A 147 -12.56 3.83 1.34
CA SER A 147 -13.04 2.78 2.22
C SER A 147 -13.73 1.65 1.45
N PHE A 148 -14.49 1.98 0.42
CA PHE A 148 -15.15 0.99 -0.44
C PHE A 148 -14.15 0.12 -1.22
N VAL A 149 -13.06 0.71 -1.72
CA VAL A 149 -11.96 -0.06 -2.37
C VAL A 149 -11.27 -0.97 -1.36
N ILE A 150 -10.90 -0.45 -0.19
CA ILE A 150 -10.23 -1.24 0.86
C ILE A 150 -11.10 -2.41 1.31
N LEU A 151 -12.42 -2.20 1.45
CA LEU A 151 -13.36 -3.26 1.76
C LEU A 151 -13.33 -4.36 0.70
N GLN A 152 -13.43 -4.00 -0.59
CA GLN A 152 -13.36 -4.96 -1.69
C GLN A 152 -12.04 -5.75 -1.66
N THR A 153 -10.90 -5.07 -1.47
CA THR A 153 -9.59 -5.72 -1.38
C THR A 153 -9.53 -6.72 -0.24
N VAL A 154 -9.97 -6.35 0.97
CA VAL A 154 -9.99 -7.27 2.10
C VAL A 154 -10.90 -8.46 1.81
N MET A 155 -12.09 -8.25 1.27
CA MET A 155 -12.99 -9.34 0.94
C MET A 155 -12.37 -10.31 -0.07
N ARG A 156 -11.66 -9.82 -1.10
CA ARG A 156 -10.91 -10.68 -2.04
C ARG A 156 -9.84 -11.51 -1.35
N LYS A 157 -9.12 -10.93 -0.38
CA LYS A 157 -8.16 -11.68 0.44
C LYS A 157 -8.83 -12.78 1.24
N LEU A 158 -10.01 -12.51 1.82
CA LEU A 158 -10.77 -13.52 2.56
C LEU A 158 -11.26 -14.66 1.66
N GLU A 159 -11.73 -14.36 0.44
CA GLU A 159 -12.14 -15.41 -0.51
C GLU A 159 -11.01 -16.39 -0.79
N ARG A 160 -9.81 -15.87 -1.06
CA ARG A 160 -8.62 -16.69 -1.31
C ARG A 160 -8.22 -17.47 -0.07
N ARG A 161 -8.25 -16.83 1.11
CA ARG A 161 -7.85 -17.44 2.39
C ARG A 161 -8.80 -18.56 2.84
N PHE A 162 -10.10 -18.40 2.61
CA PHE A 162 -11.13 -19.35 3.04
C PHE A 162 -11.65 -20.26 1.91
N GLU A 163 -11.15 -20.10 0.69
CA GLU A 163 -11.57 -20.82 -0.52
C GLU A 163 -13.10 -20.78 -0.73
N ARG A 164 -13.69 -19.60 -0.50
CA ARG A 164 -15.14 -19.39 -0.61
C ARG A 164 -15.44 -18.19 -1.49
N PRO A 165 -16.30 -18.34 -2.51
CA PRO A 165 -16.76 -17.20 -3.28
C PRO A 165 -17.71 -16.35 -2.42
N ILE A 166 -17.32 -15.11 -2.16
CA ILE A 166 -18.06 -14.09 -1.42
C ILE A 166 -18.45 -12.93 -2.37
N LEU A 167 -17.63 -12.67 -3.38
CA LEU A 167 -17.66 -11.48 -4.23
C LEU A 167 -18.23 -11.71 -5.64
N ASP A 168 -18.46 -12.96 -6.04
CA ASP A 168 -19.07 -13.25 -7.35
C ASP A 168 -20.49 -12.65 -7.48
N GLU A 169 -21.15 -12.36 -6.37
CA GLU A 169 -22.50 -11.76 -6.31
C GLU A 169 -22.55 -10.33 -5.74
N VAL A 170 -21.42 -9.68 -5.40
CA VAL A 170 -21.47 -8.34 -4.81
C VAL A 170 -21.42 -7.19 -5.82
N ASN A 171 -22.03 -6.08 -5.43
CA ASN A 171 -22.04 -4.85 -6.19
C ASN A 171 -20.64 -4.19 -6.25
N ARG A 172 -20.20 -3.83 -7.46
CA ARG A 172 -18.93 -3.12 -7.74
C ARG A 172 -19.09 -1.61 -7.93
N SER A 173 -20.34 -1.12 -7.91
CA SER A 173 -20.66 0.30 -8.04
C SER A 173 -21.03 0.91 -6.70
N MET A 174 -20.66 2.16 -6.47
CA MET A 174 -21.06 2.92 -5.30
C MET A 174 -22.09 3.97 -5.71
N LYS A 175 -23.25 3.96 -5.03
CA LYS A 175 -24.29 4.98 -5.21
C LYS A 175 -24.09 6.08 -4.17
N LEU A 176 -23.78 7.28 -4.63
CA LEU A 176 -23.59 8.46 -3.80
C LEU A 176 -24.85 9.30 -3.80
N VAL A 177 -25.39 9.56 -2.62
CA VAL A 177 -26.56 10.43 -2.46
C VAL A 177 -26.07 11.88 -2.51
N ARG A 178 -26.49 12.61 -3.54
CA ARG A 178 -26.18 14.03 -3.72
C ARG A 178 -27.40 14.89 -3.46
N TYR A 179 -27.17 16.09 -2.94
CA TYR A 179 -28.20 17.11 -2.77
C TYR A 179 -27.78 18.37 -3.50
N THR A 180 -28.59 18.85 -4.45
CA THR A 180 -28.31 20.07 -5.20
C THR A 180 -29.62 20.74 -5.58
N ARG A 181 -29.70 22.06 -5.38
CA ARG A 181 -30.87 22.88 -5.74
C ARG A 181 -32.21 22.33 -5.22
N GLY A 182 -32.24 21.89 -3.96
CA GLY A 182 -33.48 21.42 -3.32
C GLY A 182 -33.84 19.94 -3.59
N ASN A 183 -33.06 19.22 -4.40
CA ASN A 183 -33.39 17.85 -4.80
C ASN A 183 -32.27 16.87 -4.42
N TYR A 184 -32.67 15.66 -4.03
CA TYR A 184 -31.78 14.52 -3.90
C TYR A 184 -31.68 13.75 -5.21
N PHE A 185 -30.50 13.27 -5.54
CA PHE A 185 -30.28 12.37 -6.67
C PHE A 185 -29.17 11.36 -6.34
N LEU A 186 -29.16 10.25 -7.07
CA LEU A 186 -28.12 9.23 -6.98
C LEU A 186 -27.11 9.45 -8.09
N ASP A 187 -25.86 9.60 -7.70
CA ASP A 187 -24.73 9.53 -8.61
C ASP A 187 -24.10 8.14 -8.49
N VAL A 188 -23.99 7.42 -9.61
CA VAL A 188 -23.47 6.05 -9.61
C VAL A 188 -22.07 6.09 -10.16
N GLU A 189 -21.10 5.80 -9.30
CA GLU A 189 -19.71 5.70 -9.70
C GLU A 189 -19.25 4.25 -9.67
N GLU A 190 -18.59 3.82 -10.74
CA GLU A 190 -17.90 2.54 -10.75
C GLU A 190 -16.61 2.69 -9.94
N VAL A 191 -16.58 2.08 -8.77
CA VAL A 191 -15.44 2.11 -7.85
C VAL A 191 -14.95 0.67 -7.74
N ALA A 192 -14.49 0.14 -8.87
CA ALA A 192 -14.00 -1.22 -8.96
C ALA A 192 -12.49 -1.27 -8.69
N GLU A 193 -12.11 -2.20 -7.83
CA GLU A 193 -10.72 -2.55 -7.63
C GLU A 193 -10.25 -3.50 -8.75
N LEU A 194 -9.07 -3.19 -9.31
CA LEU A 194 -8.41 -3.99 -10.34
C LEU A 194 -7.17 -4.67 -9.76
N GLU A 195 -7.10 -5.98 -9.94
CA GLU A 195 -5.92 -6.78 -9.62
C GLU A 195 -4.91 -6.72 -10.77
N ARG A 196 -3.64 -6.50 -10.40
CA ARG A 196 -2.49 -6.74 -11.26
C ARG A 196 -1.80 -8.01 -10.76
N PRO A 197 -1.62 -9.02 -11.62
CA PRO A 197 -1.00 -10.27 -11.20
C PRO A 197 0.45 -10.02 -10.75
N PRO A 198 1.05 -10.97 -10.01
CA PRO A 198 2.45 -10.88 -9.64
C PRO A 198 3.33 -10.54 -10.83
N MET A 199 4.19 -9.52 -10.69
CA MET A 199 4.97 -9.00 -11.82
C MET A 199 5.85 -10.08 -12.47
N ILE A 200 6.32 -11.05 -11.68
CA ILE A 200 7.10 -12.21 -12.15
C ILE A 200 6.33 -13.13 -13.11
N THR A 201 5.00 -13.05 -13.14
CA THR A 201 4.18 -13.85 -14.07
C THR A 201 4.07 -13.22 -15.45
N LEU A 202 4.49 -11.96 -15.62
CA LEU A 202 4.41 -11.26 -16.90
C LEU A 202 5.62 -11.60 -17.79
N PRO A 203 5.42 -12.17 -18.98
CA PRO A 203 6.52 -12.51 -19.89
C PRO A 203 7.40 -11.31 -20.25
N GLU A 204 6.79 -10.16 -20.50
CA GLU A 204 7.48 -8.93 -20.89
C GLU A 204 8.39 -8.43 -19.77
N TYR A 205 7.96 -8.57 -18.51
CA TYR A 205 8.78 -8.20 -17.37
C TYR A 205 10.01 -9.09 -17.26
N ASN A 206 9.83 -10.41 -17.40
CA ASN A 206 10.92 -11.37 -17.31
C ASN A 206 11.96 -11.15 -18.42
N ALA A 207 11.52 -10.84 -19.65
CA ALA A 207 12.43 -10.53 -20.76
C ALA A 207 13.34 -9.34 -20.41
N THR A 208 12.76 -8.22 -19.95
CA THR A 208 13.54 -7.04 -19.55
C THR A 208 14.48 -7.33 -18.37
N ARG A 209 14.09 -8.18 -17.42
CA ARG A 209 14.94 -8.56 -16.28
C ARG A 209 16.11 -9.45 -16.70
N GLN A 210 15.91 -10.35 -17.66
CA GLN A 210 16.97 -11.18 -18.22
C GLN A 210 17.99 -10.34 -18.99
N GLU A 211 17.53 -9.39 -19.81
CA GLU A 211 18.39 -8.42 -20.50
C GLU A 211 19.21 -7.59 -19.51
N ALA A 212 18.57 -7.00 -18.50
CA ALA A 212 19.26 -6.21 -17.48
C ALA A 212 20.28 -7.04 -16.66
N ALA A 213 19.99 -8.32 -16.41
CA ALA A 213 20.92 -9.22 -15.74
C ALA A 213 22.12 -9.57 -16.64
N HIS A 214 21.89 -9.79 -17.93
CA HIS A 214 22.93 -10.01 -18.93
C HIS A 214 23.87 -8.81 -19.04
N ASP A 215 23.33 -7.59 -19.15
CA ASP A 215 24.11 -6.37 -19.24
C ASP A 215 24.97 -6.12 -17.98
N ARG A 216 24.42 -6.39 -16.79
CA ARG A 216 25.20 -6.29 -15.52
C ARG A 216 26.34 -7.30 -15.48
N ALA A 217 26.11 -8.53 -15.95
CA ALA A 217 27.15 -9.56 -16.01
C ALA A 217 28.28 -9.17 -16.97
N LEU A 218 27.96 -8.56 -18.11
CA LEU A 218 28.94 -8.02 -19.06
C LEU A 218 29.73 -6.83 -18.49
N ALA A 219 29.06 -5.93 -17.76
CA ALA A 219 29.70 -4.75 -17.16
C ALA A 219 30.58 -5.08 -15.94
N GLY A 220 30.30 -6.19 -15.24
CA GLY A 220 31.06 -6.65 -14.07
C GLY A 220 32.22 -7.61 -14.39
N ALA A 221 32.41 -8.01 -15.65
CA ALA A 221 33.53 -8.84 -16.05
C ALA A 221 34.86 -8.04 -15.93
N PRO A 222 35.91 -8.61 -15.31
CA PRO A 222 37.20 -7.93 -15.25
C PRO A 222 37.69 -7.66 -16.67
N ARG A 223 38.09 -6.41 -16.95
CA ARG A 223 38.79 -6.08 -18.20
C ARG A 223 40.07 -6.90 -18.22
N THR A 224 40.15 -7.84 -19.16
CA THR A 224 41.38 -8.55 -19.47
C THR A 224 42.29 -7.58 -20.21
N ASP A 225 43.13 -6.87 -19.46
CA ASP A 225 44.30 -6.17 -19.98
C ASP A 225 45.55 -7.05 -19.76
#